data_AF-R7UWI2-F1
#
_entry.id   AF-R7UWI2-F1
#
_cell.length_a   1.000
_cell.length_b   1.000
_cell.length_c   1.000
_cell.angle_alpha   90.00
_cell.angle_beta   90.00
_cell.angle_gamma   90.00
#
_symmetry.space_group_name_H-M   'P 1'
#
loop_
_entity.id
_entity.type
_entity.pdbx_description
1 polymer ?
#
loop_
_entity_poly.entity_id
_entity_poly.type
_entity_poly.pdbx_seq_one_letter_code
_entity_poly.pdbx_strand_id
1 'polypeptide(L)'
;VDTLKRIREIKQDSDTLKKIHHYECNPGYMRNNSDELSSAFKIASTDLGKDWTGLYQKLPFIPSRDRRERTRDLEVIDLSNRRTDAGFEQLAMKSLEKWRRLSSAASVEELIETLRKMKKRRTVRRIERELLQPTAATYAEQ
;
A
#
# COMPACT_ATOMS: atom_id res chain seq x y z
N VAL A 1 4.53 40.94 15.38
CA VAL A 1 3.38 41.10 14.44
C VAL A 1 3.67 40.47 13.07
N ASP A 2 4.94 40.21 12.72
CA ASP A 2 5.34 39.69 11.39
C ASP A 2 5.08 38.21 11.09
N THR A 3 4.91 37.34 12.09
CA THR A 3 4.70 35.90 11.87
C THR A 3 3.39 35.62 11.14
N LEU A 4 2.32 36.33 11.47
CA LEU A 4 1.01 36.19 10.83
C LEU A 4 1.02 36.72 9.39
N LYS A 5 1.78 37.78 9.13
CA LYS A 5 1.93 38.36 7.78
C LYS A 5 2.68 37.39 6.87
N ARG A 6 3.74 36.76 7.39
CA ARG A 6 4.52 35.73 6.68
C ARG A 6 3.74 34.45 6.39
N ILE A 7 2.90 33.99 7.33
CA ILE A 7 2.00 32.84 7.09
C ILE A 7 0.97 33.17 6.01
N ARG A 8 0.45 34.40 6.00
CA ARG A 8 -0.52 34.84 4.98
C ARG A 8 0.09 34.89 3.59
N GLU A 9 1.31 35.39 3.48
CA GLU A 9 2.07 35.43 2.22
C GLU A 9 2.32 34.02 1.68
N ILE A 10 2.75 33.07 2.52
CA ILE A 10 2.96 31.67 2.12
C ILE A 10 1.65 31.02 1.64
N LYS A 11 0.52 31.34 2.28
CA LYS A 11 -0.80 30.80 1.89
C LYS A 11 -1.38 31.44 0.62
N GLN A 12 -1.00 32.67 0.31
CA GLN A 12 -1.46 33.40 -0.88
C GLN A 12 -0.55 33.19 -2.09
N ASP A 13 0.64 32.65 -1.90
CA ASP A 13 1.57 32.34 -2.98
C ASP A 13 1.10 31.14 -3.81
N SER A 14 0.66 31.41 -5.04
CA SER A 14 0.21 30.44 -6.04
C SER A 14 1.28 29.38 -6.35
N ASP A 15 2.56 29.73 -6.20
CA ASP A 15 3.67 28.80 -6.41
C ASP A 15 3.89 27.84 -5.24
N THR A 16 3.35 28.12 -4.05
CA THR A 16 3.44 27.17 -2.92
C THR A 16 2.56 25.95 -3.17
N LEU A 17 1.32 26.17 -3.63
CA LEU A 17 0.42 25.10 -4.07
C LEU A 17 0.99 24.34 -5.25
N LYS A 18 1.55 25.03 -6.26
CA LYS A 18 2.23 24.37 -7.37
C LYS A 18 3.43 23.57 -6.90
N LYS A 19 4.31 24.10 -6.04
CA LYS A 19 5.46 23.35 -5.49
C LYS A 19 5.02 22.10 -4.73
N ILE A 20 4.03 22.21 -3.86
CA ILE A 20 3.47 21.04 -3.15
C ILE A 20 2.93 20.02 -4.16
N HIS A 21 2.16 20.46 -5.15
CA HIS A 21 1.59 19.59 -6.17
C HIS A 21 2.64 19.04 -7.16
N HIS A 22 3.76 19.74 -7.37
CA HIS A 22 4.87 19.31 -8.23
C HIS A 22 5.76 18.28 -7.53
N TYR A 23 5.81 18.29 -6.19
CA TYR A 23 6.39 17.21 -5.39
C TYR A 23 5.50 15.95 -5.41
N GLU A 24 4.18 16.09 -5.48
CA GLU A 24 3.24 14.97 -5.57
C GLU A 24 3.01 14.44 -7.01
N CYS A 25 3.33 15.22 -8.05
CA CYS A 25 3.09 14.86 -9.46
C CYS A 25 4.32 15.05 -10.36
N ASN A 26 5.44 14.41 -10.03
CA ASN A 26 6.47 14.14 -11.03
C ASN A 26 6.41 12.66 -11.47
N PRO A 27 5.60 12.30 -12.49
CA PRO A 27 5.39 10.91 -12.91
C PRO A 27 6.62 10.25 -13.57
N GLY A 28 7.72 10.99 -13.75
CA GLY A 28 8.93 10.52 -14.44
C GLY A 28 10.01 9.87 -13.57
N TYR A 29 9.97 10.00 -12.24
CA TYR A 29 11.08 9.58 -11.35
C TYR A 29 10.68 8.61 -10.21
N MET A 30 9.42 8.16 -10.17
CA MET A 30 8.91 7.13 -9.24
C MET A 30 8.44 5.87 -9.98
N ARG A 31 9.02 5.61 -11.16
CA ARG A 31 8.83 4.34 -11.86
C ARG A 31 9.70 3.30 -11.14
N ASN A 32 9.07 2.51 -10.26
CA ASN A 32 9.26 1.05 -10.11
C ASN A 32 8.59 0.52 -8.82
N ASN A 33 8.84 1.10 -7.63
CA ASN A 33 8.34 0.50 -6.37
C ASN A 33 6.82 0.62 -6.14
N SER A 34 6.18 1.71 -6.59
CA SER A 34 4.73 1.90 -6.43
C SER A 34 3.92 0.90 -7.27
N ASP A 35 4.42 0.57 -8.46
CA ASP A 35 3.74 -0.33 -9.39
C ASP A 35 3.96 -1.79 -8.99
N GLU A 36 5.15 -2.13 -8.50
CA GLU A 36 5.45 -3.44 -7.91
C GLU A 36 4.60 -3.72 -6.67
N LEU A 37 4.51 -2.76 -5.75
CA LEU A 37 3.69 -2.92 -4.54
C LEU A 37 2.21 -3.03 -4.87
N SER A 38 1.72 -2.23 -5.83
CA SER A 38 0.34 -2.31 -6.29
C SER A 38 0.03 -3.64 -6.98
N SER A 39 1.00 -4.19 -7.73
CA SER A 39 0.89 -5.51 -8.36
C SER A 39 0.91 -6.62 -7.31
N ALA A 40 1.77 -6.53 -6.30
CA ALA A 40 1.80 -7.45 -5.17
C ALA A 40 0.47 -7.46 -4.41
N PHE A 41 -0.16 -6.28 -4.24
CA PHE A 41 -1.48 -6.18 -3.60
C PHE A 41 -2.58 -6.86 -4.41
N LYS A 42 -2.56 -6.72 -5.74
CA LYS A 42 -3.49 -7.43 -6.62
C LYS A 42 -3.34 -8.95 -6.44
N ILE A 43 -2.13 -9.48 -6.57
CA ILE A 43 -1.86 -10.92 -6.41
C ILE A 43 -2.31 -11.41 -5.03
N ALA A 44 -1.96 -10.66 -3.97
CA ALA A 44 -2.32 -11.01 -2.61
C ALA A 44 -3.84 -10.98 -2.39
N SER A 45 -4.53 -9.93 -2.87
CA SER A 45 -5.97 -9.77 -2.69
C SER A 45 -6.79 -10.86 -3.38
N THR A 46 -6.40 -11.27 -4.59
CA THR A 46 -7.04 -12.39 -5.31
C THR A 46 -6.87 -13.72 -4.56
N ASP A 47 -5.69 -13.99 -4.02
CA ASP A 47 -5.38 -15.30 -3.41
C ASP A 47 -5.84 -15.42 -1.94
N LEU A 48 -5.98 -14.32 -1.20
CA LEU A 48 -6.32 -14.33 0.23
C LEU A 48 -7.80 -14.56 0.50
N GLY A 49 -8.69 -14.05 -0.34
CA GLY A 49 -10.14 -14.16 -0.15
C GLY A 49 -10.54 -13.77 1.28
N LYS A 50 -11.17 -14.69 2.02
CA LYS A 50 -11.71 -14.45 3.37
C LYS A 50 -10.65 -14.19 4.46
N ASP A 51 -9.39 -14.56 4.23
CA ASP A 51 -8.32 -14.45 5.24
C ASP A 51 -7.68 -13.06 5.31
N TRP A 52 -8.22 -12.10 4.56
CA TRP A 52 -7.70 -10.73 4.47
C TRP A 52 -7.63 -9.99 5.81
N THR A 53 -8.59 -10.25 6.72
CA THR A 53 -8.62 -9.64 8.05
C THR A 53 -7.42 -10.07 8.89
N GLY A 54 -7.07 -11.35 8.83
CA GLY A 54 -5.92 -11.93 9.53
C GLY A 54 -4.59 -11.41 8.99
N LEU A 55 -4.53 -11.07 7.69
CA LEU A 55 -3.37 -10.40 7.10
C LEU A 55 -3.21 -9.01 7.68
N TYR A 56 -4.25 -8.19 7.61
CA TYR A 56 -4.19 -6.80 8.06
C TYR A 56 -3.76 -6.67 9.53
N GLN A 57 -4.22 -7.58 10.39
CA GLN A 57 -3.83 -7.59 11.81
C GLN A 57 -2.34 -7.87 12.03
N LYS A 58 -1.72 -8.67 11.15
CA LYS A 58 -0.32 -9.11 11.26
C LYS A 58 0.66 -8.20 10.53
N LEU A 59 0.17 -7.28 9.70
CA LEU A 59 1.01 -6.34 8.99
C LEU A 59 1.78 -5.41 9.96
N PRO A 60 3.03 -5.05 9.62
CA PRO A 60 3.83 -4.13 10.40
C PRO A 60 3.35 -2.68 10.17
N PHE A 61 3.12 -1.95 11.25
CA PHE A 61 2.76 -0.53 11.20
C PHE A 61 3.88 0.30 11.83
N ILE A 62 4.37 1.30 11.09
CA ILE A 62 5.29 2.32 11.59
C ILE A 62 4.70 3.70 11.27
N PRO A 63 4.24 4.46 12.29
CA PRO A 63 4.26 4.16 13.73
C PRO A 63 3.33 3.00 14.14
N SER A 64 3.59 2.39 15.30
CA SER A 64 2.78 1.27 15.81
C SER A 64 1.33 1.72 16.00
N ARG A 65 0.39 1.03 15.32
CA ARG A 65 -1.05 1.18 15.55
C ARG A 65 -1.55 0.22 16.61
N ASP A 66 -2.37 0.72 17.51
CA ASP A 66 -2.97 -0.06 18.59
C ASP A 66 -3.97 -1.08 18.06
N ARG A 67 -4.15 -2.17 18.81
CA ARG A 67 -5.10 -3.25 18.44
C ARG A 67 -6.51 -2.72 18.21
N ARG A 68 -6.97 -1.77 19.03
CA ARG A 68 -8.31 -1.16 18.91
C ARG A 68 -8.44 -0.37 17.61
N GLU A 69 -7.39 0.34 17.20
CA GLU A 69 -7.39 1.10 15.94
C GLU A 69 -7.44 0.16 14.74
N ARG A 70 -6.65 -0.92 14.76
CA ARG A 70 -6.68 -1.94 13.71
C ARG A 70 -8.06 -2.61 13.60
N THR A 71 -8.72 -2.91 14.73
CA THR A 71 -10.08 -3.45 14.73
C THR A 71 -11.08 -2.46 14.12
N ARG A 72 -11.01 -1.18 14.53
CA ARG A 72 -11.86 -0.13 13.94
C ARG A 72 -11.62 0.02 12.44
N ASP A 73 -10.37 -0.12 11.99
CA ASP A 73 -10.06 -0.05 10.57
C ASP A 73 -10.73 -1.17 9.77
N LEU A 74 -10.74 -2.39 10.31
CA LEU A 74 -11.43 -3.53 9.73
C LEU A 74 -12.94 -3.33 9.71
N GLU A 75 -13.53 -2.82 10.79
CA GLU A 75 -14.97 -2.52 10.86
C GLU A 75 -15.39 -1.48 9.82
N VAL A 76 -14.58 -0.43 9.63
CA VAL A 76 -14.84 0.60 8.60
C VAL A 76 -14.76 0.00 7.20
N ILE A 77 -13.79 -0.88 6.95
CA ILE A 77 -13.67 -1.58 5.65
C ILE A 77 -14.86 -2.53 5.43
N ASP A 78 -15.27 -3.30 6.45
CA ASP A 78 -16.42 -4.21 6.39
C ASP A 78 -17.74 -3.44 6.18
N LEU A 79 -17.95 -2.35 6.90
CA LEU A 79 -19.15 -1.51 6.76
C LEU A 79 -19.24 -0.88 5.38
N SER A 80 -18.09 -0.50 4.81
CA SER A 80 -18.02 -0.01 3.42
C SER A 80 -18.40 -1.09 2.41
N ASN A 81 -18.23 -2.38 2.75
CA ASN A 81 -18.61 -3.51 1.91
C ASN A 81 -20.11 -3.73 1.85
N ARG A 82 -20.79 -3.61 2.99
CA ARG A 82 -22.23 -3.88 3.13
C ARG A 82 -23.10 -2.97 2.25
N ARG A 83 -22.53 -1.87 1.75
CA ARG A 83 -23.21 -0.93 0.86
C ARG A 83 -23.03 -1.25 -0.63
N THR A 84 -22.03 -2.03 -1.00
CA THR A 84 -21.62 -2.21 -2.41
C THR A 84 -21.53 -3.67 -2.86
N ASP A 85 -21.92 -4.63 -2.01
CA ASP A 85 -21.78 -6.08 -2.26
C ASP A 85 -20.39 -6.46 -2.81
N ALA A 86 -19.36 -5.78 -2.31
CA ALA A 86 -18.02 -5.96 -2.83
C ALA A 86 -17.45 -7.33 -2.38
N GLY A 87 -16.71 -7.97 -3.30
CA GLY A 87 -16.12 -9.28 -3.06
C GLY A 87 -14.98 -9.22 -2.04
N PHE A 88 -14.64 -10.37 -1.44
CA PHE A 88 -13.54 -10.47 -0.47
C PHE A 88 -12.19 -9.96 -1.03
N GLU A 89 -11.98 -10.12 -2.33
CA GLU A 89 -10.80 -9.56 -3.03
C GLU A 89 -10.75 -8.03 -2.94
N GLN A 90 -11.85 -7.34 -3.16
CA GLN A 90 -11.90 -5.87 -3.05
C GLN A 90 -11.70 -5.41 -1.61
N LEU A 91 -12.18 -6.17 -0.63
CA LEU A 91 -11.90 -5.88 0.78
C LEU A 91 -10.41 -6.05 1.13
N ALA A 92 -9.80 -7.13 0.65
CA ALA A 92 -8.38 -7.37 0.81
C ALA A 92 -7.57 -6.23 0.18
N MET A 93 -7.91 -5.82 -1.04
CA MET A 93 -7.26 -4.69 -1.73
C MET A 93 -7.40 -3.39 -0.93
N LYS A 94 -8.62 -3.03 -0.51
CA LYS A 94 -8.86 -1.83 0.31
C LYS A 94 -8.07 -1.85 1.62
N SER A 95 -7.94 -3.02 2.25
CA SER A 95 -7.14 -3.17 3.48
C SER A 95 -5.65 -2.95 3.23
N LEU A 96 -5.10 -3.47 2.13
CA LEU A 96 -3.70 -3.30 1.74
C LEU A 96 -3.39 -1.85 1.33
N GLU A 97 -4.29 -1.20 0.59
CA GLU A 97 -4.18 0.23 0.28
C GLU A 97 -4.21 1.08 1.54
N LYS A 98 -5.08 0.74 2.50
CA LYS A 98 -5.13 1.42 3.79
C LYS A 98 -3.84 1.22 4.58
N TRP A 99 -3.25 0.02 4.56
CA TRP A 99 -1.94 -0.23 5.16
C TRP A 99 -0.85 0.62 4.51
N ARG A 100 -0.80 0.68 3.17
CA ARG A 100 0.14 1.54 2.42
C ARG A 100 0.04 3.01 2.79
N ARG A 101 -1.16 3.52 3.04
CA ARG A 101 -1.37 4.94 3.43
C ARG A 101 -0.96 5.24 4.86
N LEU A 102 -1.03 4.24 5.75
CA LEU A 102 -0.88 4.44 7.19
C LEU A 102 0.47 3.98 7.74
N SER A 103 1.21 3.15 7.00
CA SER A 103 2.49 2.62 7.42
C SER A 103 3.60 3.06 6.48
N SER A 104 4.65 3.66 7.06
CA SER A 104 5.91 3.92 6.34
C SER A 104 6.69 2.65 6.02
N ALA A 105 6.38 1.53 6.70
CA ALA A 105 6.97 0.21 6.44
C ALA A 105 6.24 -0.58 5.33
N ALA A 106 5.37 0.07 4.55
CA ALA A 106 4.63 -0.62 3.50
C ALA A 106 5.54 -0.94 2.30
N SER A 107 6.09 -2.16 2.29
CA SER A 107 6.93 -2.68 1.21
C SER A 107 6.50 -4.09 0.76
N VAL A 108 7.02 -4.53 -0.39
CA VAL A 108 6.75 -5.87 -0.93
C VAL A 108 7.37 -6.94 -0.04
N GLU A 109 8.55 -6.67 0.51
CA GLU A 109 9.29 -7.56 1.41
C GLU A 109 8.50 -7.82 2.69
N GLU A 110 7.99 -6.75 3.33
CA GLU A 110 7.18 -6.86 4.55
C GLU A 110 5.87 -7.59 4.31
N LEU A 111 5.26 -7.38 3.13
CA LEU A 111 4.09 -8.15 2.71
C LEU A 111 4.43 -9.64 2.54
N ILE A 112 5.52 -9.96 1.86
CA ILE A 112 6.00 -11.34 1.66
C ILE A 112 6.29 -12.00 3.01
N GLU A 113 6.99 -11.31 3.91
CA GLU A 113 7.31 -11.85 5.22
C GLU A 113 6.05 -12.13 6.04
N THR A 114 5.09 -11.21 6.02
CA THR A 114 3.79 -11.40 6.68
C THR A 114 3.02 -12.59 6.09
N LEU A 115 3.01 -12.73 4.77
CA LEU A 115 2.38 -13.87 4.08
C LEU A 115 3.07 -15.20 4.40
N ARG A 116 4.40 -15.21 4.52
CA ARG A 116 5.18 -16.38 4.98
C ARG A 116 4.79 -16.77 6.40
N LYS A 117 4.68 -15.81 7.33
CA LYS A 117 4.21 -16.03 8.71
C LYS A 117 2.79 -16.58 8.77
N MET A 118 1.94 -16.20 7.81
CA MET A 118 0.57 -16.76 7.66
C MET A 118 0.50 -18.10 6.94
N LYS A 119 1.66 -18.71 6.59
CA LYS A 119 1.74 -19.95 5.81
C LYS A 119 1.09 -19.88 4.43
N LYS A 120 0.90 -18.68 3.86
CA LYS A 120 0.36 -18.46 2.50
C LYS A 120 1.45 -18.62 1.43
N ARG A 121 2.12 -19.78 1.43
CA ARG A 121 3.29 -20.08 0.58
C ARG A 121 3.00 -20.00 -0.93
N ARG A 122 1.78 -20.33 -1.35
CA ARG A 122 1.36 -20.25 -2.76
C ARG A 122 1.40 -18.81 -3.27
N THR A 123 0.81 -17.89 -2.52
CA THR A 123 0.77 -16.46 -2.83
C THR A 123 2.16 -15.85 -2.84
N VAL A 124 2.99 -16.19 -1.85
CA VAL A 124 4.40 -15.76 -1.78
C VAL A 124 5.16 -16.16 -3.05
N ARG A 125 5.09 -17.44 -3.43
CA ARG A 125 5.76 -17.94 -4.64
C ARG A 125 5.28 -17.25 -5.91
N ARG A 126 4.01 -16.84 -5.95
CA ARG A 126 3.43 -16.14 -7.10
C ARG A 126 3.94 -14.69 -7.17
N ILE A 127 3.95 -13.98 -6.05
CA ILE A 127 4.54 -12.64 -5.94
C ILE A 127 6.02 -12.67 -6.31
N GLU A 128 6.79 -13.62 -5.76
CA GLU A 128 8.21 -13.79 -6.08
C GLU A 128 8.45 -14.11 -7.56
N ARG A 129 7.59 -14.92 -8.17
CA ARG A 129 7.69 -15.25 -9.59
C ARG A 129 7.41 -14.04 -10.48
N GLU A 130 6.33 -13.31 -10.19
CA GLU A 130 5.84 -12.23 -11.04
C GLU A 130 6.63 -10.92 -10.84
N LEU A 131 7.24 -10.69 -9.67
CA LEU A 131 7.91 -9.43 -9.34
C LEU A 131 9.42 -9.56 -9.04
N LEU A 132 9.89 -10.73 -8.60
CA LEU A 132 11.28 -10.91 -8.14
C LEU A 132 12.10 -11.86 -9.03
N GLN A 133 11.54 -12.40 -10.12
CA GLN A 133 12.40 -13.08 -11.09
C GLN A 133 13.23 -12.05 -11.84
N PRO A 134 14.58 -12.15 -11.79
CA PRO A 134 15.39 -11.48 -12.78
C PRO A 134 14.98 -12.06 -14.13
N THR A 135 14.70 -11.20 -15.10
CA THR A 135 14.60 -11.56 -16.51
C THR A 135 15.89 -12.28 -16.92
N ALA A 136 15.93 -13.60 -16.76
CA ALA A 136 16.96 -14.48 -17.32
C ALA A 136 16.80 -14.62 -18.85
N ALA A 137 16.21 -13.60 -19.50
CA ALA A 137 15.89 -13.56 -20.91
C ALA A 137 16.67 -12.47 -21.67
N THR A 138 17.63 -11.79 -21.03
CA THR A 138 18.39 -10.69 -21.66
C THR A 138 19.88 -11.01 -21.88
N TYR A 139 20.32 -12.26 -21.67
CA TYR A 139 21.73 -12.66 -21.87
C TYR A 139 21.88 -13.95 -22.69
N ALA A 140 20.98 -14.19 -23.66
CA ALA A 140 21.11 -15.30 -24.62
C ALA A 140 21.49 -14.82 -26.03
N GLU A 141 22.07 -13.62 -26.15
CA GLU A 141 22.66 -13.12 -27.39
C GLU A 141 23.98 -12.40 -27.08
N GLN A 142 25.04 -13.18 -26.87
CA GLN A 142 26.42 -12.80 -27.18
C GLN A 142 27.14 -14.00 -27.78
#